data_AF-A0A3D9ZEM5-F1
#
_entry.id   AF-A0A3D9ZEM5-F1
#
_cell.length_a   1.000
_cell.length_b   1.000
_cell.length_c   1.000
_cell.angle_alpha   90.00
_cell.angle_beta   90.00
_cell.angle_gamma   90.00
#
_symmetry.space_group_name_H-M   'P 1'
#
loop_
_entity.id
_entity.type
_entity.pdbx_description
1 polymer ?
#
loop_
_entity_poly.entity_id
_entity_poly.type
_entity_poly.pdbx_seq_one_letter_code
_entity_poly.pdbx_strand_id
1 'polypeptide(L)'
;MVSAVESYDAREQLDIVQRAEAAPYIDYPATPWWYSPVIGAWVAAMIGVFSWWRSHLALAIVLLVVLVALEGAFIAWMRQRHGALPMPGRGTPPREIASVWRGYGFTVPAVALVVALTWWLAGAPVAAGVAFVLVTAGLAIYERRYAVAAAKVRSRLA
;
A
#
# COMPACT_ATOMS: atom_id res chain seq x y z
N MET A 1 -15.53 32.67 -35.37
CA MET A 1 -14.76 33.10 -34.18
C MET A 1 -15.35 32.61 -32.86
N VAL A 2 -16.67 32.58 -32.68
CA VAL A 2 -17.34 32.09 -31.44
C VAL A 2 -17.00 30.64 -31.08
N SER A 3 -16.94 29.74 -32.06
CA SER A 3 -16.65 28.31 -31.84
C SER A 3 -15.23 28.01 -31.32
N ALA A 4 -14.25 28.89 -31.58
CA ALA A 4 -12.88 28.72 -31.07
C ALA A 4 -12.78 29.08 -29.58
N VAL A 5 -13.58 30.05 -29.11
CA VAL A 5 -13.60 30.50 -27.70
C VAL A 5 -14.31 29.47 -26.82
N GLU A 6 -15.45 28.90 -27.25
CA GLU A 6 -16.11 27.77 -26.55
C GLU A 6 -15.19 26.54 -26.46
N SER A 7 -14.40 26.26 -27.50
CA SER A 7 -13.48 25.12 -27.50
C SER A 7 -12.31 25.28 -26.53
N TYR A 8 -11.90 26.52 -26.22
CA TYR A 8 -10.84 26.82 -25.28
C TYR A 8 -11.30 26.60 -23.84
N ASP A 9 -12.50 27.06 -23.52
CA ASP A 9 -13.16 26.88 -22.22
C ASP A 9 -13.42 25.38 -21.92
N ALA A 10 -13.89 24.62 -22.91
CA ALA A 10 -14.09 23.18 -22.74
C ALA A 10 -12.79 22.40 -22.45
N ARG A 11 -11.66 22.78 -23.05
CA ARG A 11 -10.35 22.16 -22.79
C ARG A 11 -9.84 22.50 -21.40
N GLU A 12 -9.99 23.75 -20.98
CA GLU A 12 -9.59 24.21 -19.66
C GLU A 12 -10.42 23.54 -18.55
N GLN A 13 -11.73 23.37 -18.76
CA GLN A 13 -12.61 22.62 -17.87
C GLN A 13 -12.21 21.14 -17.79
N LEU A 14 -11.85 20.50 -18.90
CA LEU A 14 -11.37 19.11 -18.92
C LEU A 14 -10.05 18.96 -18.14
N ASP A 15 -9.11 19.90 -18.27
CA ASP A 15 -7.85 19.88 -17.53
C ASP A 15 -8.07 20.03 -16.01
N ILE A 16 -9.01 20.89 -15.60
CA ILE A 16 -9.39 21.05 -14.18
C ILE A 16 -9.97 19.74 -13.65
N VAL A 17 -10.87 19.09 -14.40
CA VAL A 17 -11.46 17.80 -14.02
C VAL A 17 -10.38 16.72 -13.92
N GLN A 18 -9.46 16.62 -14.89
CA GLN A 18 -8.37 15.64 -14.85
C GLN A 18 -7.42 15.85 -13.67
N ARG A 19 -7.12 17.10 -13.32
CA ARG A 19 -6.34 17.42 -12.11
C ARG A 19 -7.08 17.03 -10.84
N ALA A 20 -8.37 17.32 -10.76
CA ALA A 20 -9.20 16.95 -9.61
C ALA A 20 -9.33 15.42 -9.44
N GLU A 21 -9.45 14.67 -10.54
CA GLU A 21 -9.48 13.20 -10.52
C GLU A 21 -8.14 12.58 -10.12
N ALA A 22 -7.03 13.21 -10.49
CA ALA A 22 -5.69 12.73 -10.18
C ALA A 22 -5.23 13.09 -8.76
N ALA A 23 -5.77 14.16 -8.16
CA ALA A 23 -5.35 14.69 -6.85
C ALA A 23 -5.28 13.61 -5.74
N PRO A 24 -6.26 12.71 -5.57
CA PRO A 24 -6.18 11.66 -4.53
C PRO A 24 -5.01 10.67 -4.71
N TYR A 25 -4.45 10.60 -5.92
CA TYR A 25 -3.37 9.68 -6.26
C TYR A 25 -1.99 10.31 -6.23
N ILE A 26 -1.89 11.64 -6.31
CA ILE A 26 -0.63 12.38 -6.44
C ILE A 26 -0.36 13.34 -5.27
N ASP A 27 -1.39 13.79 -4.58
CA ASP A 27 -1.32 14.74 -3.46
C ASP A 27 -1.46 14.00 -2.14
N TYR A 28 -0.47 13.15 -1.84
CA TYR A 28 -0.37 12.46 -0.56
C TYR A 28 0.99 12.78 0.09
N PRO A 29 1.03 12.90 1.44
CA PRO A 29 2.27 13.19 2.14
C PRO A 29 3.27 12.06 1.92
N ALA A 30 4.56 12.40 1.83
CA ALA A 30 5.62 11.41 1.67
C ALA A 30 5.55 10.35 2.78
N THR A 31 5.64 9.09 2.37
CA THR A 31 5.64 7.94 3.26
C THR A 31 6.90 7.96 4.12
N PRO A 32 6.77 7.89 5.46
CA PRO A 32 7.93 7.90 6.35
C PRO A 32 8.85 6.69 6.09
N TRP A 33 10.16 6.87 6.22
CA TRP A 33 11.13 5.79 5.97
C TRP A 33 10.94 4.57 6.87
N TRP A 34 10.41 4.78 8.09
CA TRP A 34 10.15 3.72 9.06
C TRP A 34 8.90 2.90 8.74
N TYR A 35 8.05 3.34 7.80
CA TYR A 35 6.79 2.66 7.48
C TYR A 35 7.03 1.22 7.01
N SER A 36 7.88 1.02 6.00
CA SER A 36 8.17 -0.30 5.44
C SER A 36 8.77 -1.30 6.46
N PRO A 37 9.75 -0.94 7.30
CA PRO A 37 10.24 -1.87 8.32
C PRO A 37 9.21 -2.14 9.42
N VAL A 38 8.38 -1.15 9.80
CA VAL A 38 7.32 -1.35 10.81
C VAL A 38 6.24 -2.31 10.30
N ILE A 39 5.77 -2.15 9.06
CA ILE A 39 4.78 -3.07 8.48
C ILE A 39 5.35 -4.48 8.32
N GLY A 40 6.60 -4.61 7.86
CA GLY A 40 7.26 -5.92 7.81
C GLY A 40 7.39 -6.56 9.19
N ALA A 41 7.74 -5.79 10.23
CA ALA A 41 7.82 -6.27 11.61
C ALA A 41 6.45 -6.72 12.12
N TRP A 42 5.38 -5.98 11.81
CA TRP A 42 4.02 -6.35 12.17
C TRP A 42 3.58 -7.66 11.50
N VAL A 43 3.84 -7.85 10.20
CA VAL A 43 3.53 -9.11 9.50
C VAL A 43 4.34 -10.28 10.09
N ALA A 44 5.62 -10.07 10.35
CA ALA A 44 6.48 -11.08 10.96
C ALA A 44 6.00 -11.45 12.37
N ALA A 45 5.57 -10.47 13.17
CA ALA A 45 4.98 -10.71 14.47
C ALA A 45 3.67 -11.51 14.37
N MET A 46 2.80 -11.20 13.41
CA MET A 46 1.58 -11.97 13.15
C MET A 46 1.85 -13.44 12.88
N ILE A 47 2.85 -13.74 12.04
CA ILE A 47 3.26 -15.12 11.75
C ILE A 47 3.93 -15.75 12.98
N GLY A 48 4.78 -14.98 13.67
CA GLY A 48 5.53 -15.42 14.84
C GLY A 48 4.64 -15.91 15.98
N VAL A 49 3.47 -15.29 16.19
CA VAL A 49 2.47 -15.67 17.20
C VAL A 49 2.08 -17.15 17.10
N PHE A 50 2.05 -17.72 15.89
CA PHE A 50 1.70 -19.12 15.69
C PHE A 50 2.73 -20.11 16.26
N SER A 51 3.95 -19.66 16.56
CA SER A 51 4.96 -20.47 17.25
C SER A 51 4.52 -20.85 18.67
N TRP A 52 3.66 -20.04 19.30
CA TRP A 52 3.15 -20.27 20.66
C TRP A 52 1.73 -20.84 20.70
N TRP A 53 1.10 -21.06 19.55
CA TRP A 53 -0.31 -21.49 19.49
C TRP A 53 -0.59 -22.80 20.23
N ARG A 54 0.33 -23.76 20.15
CA ARG A 54 0.18 -25.08 20.79
C ARG A 54 0.69 -25.14 22.23
N SER A 55 1.65 -24.30 22.59
CA SER A 55 2.33 -24.35 23.91
C SER A 55 1.79 -23.32 24.90
N HIS A 56 1.37 -22.14 24.43
CA HIS A 56 0.93 -21.02 25.26
C HIS A 56 -0.25 -20.26 24.61
N LEU A 57 -1.40 -20.93 24.49
CA LEU A 57 -2.58 -20.40 23.80
C LEU A 57 -3.02 -19.02 24.33
N ALA A 58 -3.05 -18.83 25.65
CA ALA A 58 -3.43 -17.55 26.26
C ALA A 58 -2.48 -16.41 25.83
N LEU A 59 -1.17 -16.65 25.82
CA LEU A 59 -0.17 -15.70 25.35
C LEU A 59 -0.38 -15.38 23.86
N ALA A 60 -0.60 -16.41 23.03
CA ALA A 60 -0.85 -16.26 21.61
C ALA A 60 -2.08 -15.40 21.32
N ILE A 61 -3.19 -15.63 22.04
CA ILE A 61 -4.42 -14.83 21.92
C ILE A 61 -4.17 -13.38 22.33
N VAL A 62 -3.50 -13.14 23.46
CA VAL A 62 -3.20 -11.78 23.93
C VAL A 62 -2.34 -11.02 22.91
N LEU A 63 -1.29 -11.65 22.39
CA LEU A 63 -0.43 -11.03 21.36
C LEU A 63 -1.21 -10.74 20.07
N LEU A 64 -2.08 -11.65 19.64
CA LEU A 64 -2.92 -11.46 18.46
C LEU A 64 -3.87 -10.25 18.65
N VAL A 65 -4.52 -10.14 19.80
CA VAL A 65 -5.40 -9.00 20.13
C VAL A 65 -4.63 -7.68 20.10
N VAL A 66 -3.43 -7.64 20.71
CA VAL A 66 -2.58 -6.44 20.71
C VAL A 66 -2.18 -6.04 19.29
N LEU A 67 -1.74 -7.00 18.47
CA LEU A 67 -1.31 -6.74 17.09
C LEU A 67 -2.47 -6.30 16.19
N VAL A 68 -3.68 -6.84 16.38
CA VAL A 68 -4.89 -6.37 15.70
C VAL A 68 -5.29 -4.96 16.16
N ALA A 69 -5.18 -4.66 17.46
CA ALA A 69 -5.44 -3.31 17.97
C ALA A 69 -4.44 -2.28 17.40
N LEU A 70 -3.16 -2.65 17.27
CA LEU A 70 -2.14 -1.82 16.63
C LEU A 70 -2.45 -1.56 15.16
N GLU A 71 -2.91 -2.57 14.40
CA GLU A 71 -3.36 -2.41 13.02
C GLU A 71 -4.54 -1.42 12.94
N GLY A 72 -5.53 -1.56 13.83
CA GLY A 72 -6.68 -0.64 13.89
C GLY A 72 -6.27 0.80 14.20
N ALA A 73 -5.37 1.01 15.16
CA ALA A 73 -4.81 2.32 15.48
C ALA A 73 -4.02 2.90 14.31
N PHE A 74 -3.24 2.06 13.63
CA PHE A 74 -2.49 2.44 12.44
C PHE A 74 -3.40 2.89 11.29
N ILE A 75 -4.47 2.15 11.00
CA ILE A 75 -5.47 2.51 9.98
C ILE A 75 -6.16 3.83 10.36
N ALA A 76 -6.53 4.03 11.62
CA ALA A 76 -7.15 5.28 12.08
C ALA A 76 -6.21 6.48 11.87
N TRP A 77 -4.94 6.35 12.25
CA TRP A 77 -3.91 7.36 12.02
C TRP A 77 -3.68 7.64 10.52
N MET A 78 -3.60 6.59 9.69
CA MET A 78 -3.46 6.70 8.23
C MET A 78 -4.62 7.47 7.60
N ARG A 79 -5.86 7.19 8.02
CA ARG A 79 -7.06 7.89 7.54
C ARG A 79 -7.02 9.37 7.90
N GLN A 80 -6.59 9.72 9.11
CA GLN A 80 -6.40 11.11 9.52
C GLN A 80 -5.32 11.82 8.71
N ARG A 81 -4.23 11.10 8.37
CA ARG A 81 -3.11 11.66 7.60
C ARG A 81 -3.41 11.86 6.11
N HIS A 82 -4.20 10.97 5.50
CA HIS A 82 -4.42 10.97 4.04
C HIS A 82 -5.79 11.52 3.62
N GLY A 83 -6.76 11.68 4.52
CA GLY A 83 -8.07 12.25 4.23
C GLY A 83 -8.94 11.35 3.34
N ALA A 84 -8.69 11.34 2.04
CA ALA A 84 -9.32 10.47 1.05
C ALA A 84 -8.30 9.44 0.53
N LEU A 85 -8.36 8.22 1.04
CA LEU A 85 -7.49 7.15 0.56
C LEU A 85 -7.88 6.75 -0.86
N PRO A 86 -6.92 6.63 -1.80
CA PRO A 86 -7.18 6.02 -3.10
C PRO A 86 -7.50 4.54 -2.88
N MET A 87 -8.80 4.22 -2.76
CA MET A 87 -9.26 2.85 -2.60
C MET A 87 -9.32 2.18 -3.98
N PRO A 88 -8.80 0.95 -4.13
CA PRO A 88 -9.04 0.14 -5.32
C PRO A 88 -10.56 0.05 -5.59
N GLY A 89 -11.00 0.48 -6.76
CA GLY A 89 -12.42 0.49 -7.14
C GLY A 89 -13.21 1.76 -6.84
N ARG A 90 -12.60 2.78 -6.20
CA ARG A 90 -13.17 4.14 -6.13
C ARG A 90 -12.36 5.10 -7.00
N GLY A 91 -12.86 5.35 -8.21
CA GLY A 91 -12.22 6.20 -9.21
C GLY A 91 -11.34 5.42 -10.19
N THR A 92 -10.89 6.11 -11.24
CA THR A 92 -10.01 5.55 -12.28
C THR A 92 -8.58 6.05 -12.06
N PRO A 93 -7.65 5.21 -11.57
CA PRO A 93 -6.27 5.62 -11.41
C PRO A 93 -5.65 5.98 -12.78
N PRO A 94 -4.81 7.02 -12.86
CA PRO A 94 -4.02 7.31 -14.05
C PRO A 94 -3.27 6.06 -14.54
N ARG A 95 -3.11 5.91 -15.86
CA ARG A 95 -2.52 4.72 -16.49
C ARG A 95 -1.15 4.34 -15.89
N GLU A 96 -0.36 5.34 -15.54
CA GLU A 96 0.95 5.20 -14.91
C GLU A 96 0.86 4.48 -13.55
N ILE A 97 -0.16 4.81 -12.76
CA ILE A 97 -0.41 4.26 -11.42
C ILE A 97 -1.10 2.90 -11.51
N ALA A 98 -2.03 2.74 -12.46
CA ALA A 98 -2.71 1.48 -12.73
C ALA A 98 -1.73 0.33 -13.09
N SER A 99 -0.61 0.66 -13.74
CA SER A 99 0.47 -0.32 -14.00
C SER A 99 1.15 -0.80 -12.72
N VAL A 100 1.40 0.11 -11.77
CA VAL A 100 2.01 -0.22 -10.47
C VAL A 100 1.05 -1.10 -9.66
N TRP A 101 -0.24 -0.78 -9.67
CA TRP A 101 -1.28 -1.56 -8.98
C TRP A 101 -1.43 -2.97 -9.55
N ARG A 102 -1.42 -3.15 -10.87
CA ARG A 102 -1.44 -4.49 -11.48
C ARG A 102 -0.24 -5.33 -11.06
N GLY A 103 0.97 -4.74 -11.08
CA GLY A 103 2.17 -5.41 -10.59
C GLY A 103 2.07 -5.80 -9.12
N TYR A 104 1.53 -4.93 -8.28
CA TYR A 104 1.27 -5.22 -6.87
C TYR A 104 0.27 -6.37 -6.69
N GLY A 105 -0.79 -6.41 -7.50
CA GLY A 105 -1.79 -7.48 -7.50
C GLY A 105 -1.22 -8.87 -7.77
N PHE A 106 -0.15 -8.99 -8.57
CA PHE A 106 0.57 -10.26 -8.75
C PHE A 106 1.65 -10.51 -7.69
N THR A 107 2.28 -9.46 -7.19
CA THR A 107 3.37 -9.57 -6.21
C THR A 107 2.86 -10.06 -4.85
N VAL A 108 1.67 -9.61 -4.41
CA VAL A 108 1.10 -10.02 -3.12
C VAL A 108 0.84 -11.52 -3.04
N PRO A 109 0.13 -12.17 -3.99
CA PRO A 109 -0.02 -13.62 -4.00
C PRO A 109 1.30 -14.37 -4.08
N ALA A 110 2.28 -13.88 -4.86
CA ALA A 110 3.60 -14.50 -4.96
C ALA A 110 4.34 -14.47 -3.61
N VAL A 111 4.33 -13.34 -2.90
CA VAL A 111 4.91 -13.23 -1.56
C VAL A 111 4.19 -14.16 -0.58
N ALA A 112 2.85 -14.18 -0.60
CA ALA A 112 2.07 -15.08 0.25
C ALA A 112 2.41 -16.55 0.00
N LEU A 113 2.57 -16.96 -1.27
CA LEU A 113 2.98 -18.30 -1.63
C LEU A 113 4.39 -18.64 -1.11
N VAL A 114 5.36 -17.73 -1.27
CA VAL A 114 6.72 -17.93 -0.77
C VAL A 114 6.74 -18.07 0.75
N VAL A 115 5.99 -17.24 1.47
CA VAL A 115 5.87 -17.31 2.94
C VAL A 115 5.20 -18.62 3.36
N ALA A 116 4.13 -19.04 2.69
CA ALA A 116 3.43 -20.30 2.98
C ALA A 116 4.33 -21.52 2.73
N LEU A 117 5.08 -21.54 1.62
CA LEU A 117 6.06 -22.59 1.32
C LEU A 117 7.19 -22.61 2.36
N THR A 118 7.69 -21.44 2.75
CA THR A 118 8.73 -21.32 3.79
C THR A 118 8.23 -21.86 5.12
N TRP A 119 6.99 -21.54 5.49
CA TRP A 119 6.37 -22.08 6.70
C TRP A 119 6.29 -23.61 6.62
N TRP A 120 5.78 -24.14 5.52
CA TRP A 120 5.61 -25.57 5.34
C TRP A 120 6.94 -26.34 5.46
N LEU A 121 8.02 -25.79 4.90
CA LEU A 121 9.32 -26.46 4.83
C LEU A 121 10.21 -26.23 6.06
N ALA A 122 10.18 -25.02 6.65
CA ALA A 122 11.14 -24.59 7.67
C ALA A 122 10.50 -24.09 8.97
N GLY A 123 9.17 -24.07 9.04
CA GLY A 123 8.40 -23.68 10.23
C GLY A 123 8.13 -22.18 10.37
N ALA A 124 7.28 -21.86 11.34
CA ALA A 124 6.78 -20.50 11.57
C ALA A 124 7.87 -19.44 11.86
N PRO A 125 8.94 -19.72 12.65
CA PRO A 125 9.97 -18.72 12.91
C PRO A 125 10.73 -18.29 11.64
N VAL A 126 11.06 -19.24 10.77
CA VAL A 126 11.75 -18.95 9.50
C VAL A 126 10.83 -18.21 8.55
N ALA A 127 9.55 -18.61 8.48
CA ALA A 127 8.54 -17.92 7.68
C ALA A 127 8.32 -16.47 8.14
N ALA A 128 8.35 -16.20 9.45
CA ALA A 128 8.26 -14.84 10.00
C ALA A 128 9.44 -13.98 9.53
N GLY A 129 10.67 -14.51 9.58
CA GLY A 129 11.87 -13.82 9.09
C GLY A 129 11.82 -13.54 7.58
N VAL A 130 11.37 -14.51 6.78
CA VAL A 130 11.19 -14.32 5.33
C VAL A 130 10.11 -13.28 5.04
N ALA A 131 8.98 -13.33 5.75
CA ALA A 131 7.91 -12.36 5.60
C ALA A 131 8.36 -10.94 5.95
N PHE A 132 9.14 -10.77 7.03
CA PHE A 132 9.74 -9.48 7.38
C PHE A 132 10.50 -8.88 6.19
N VAL A 133 11.45 -9.64 5.64
CA VAL A 133 12.30 -9.17 4.55
C VAL A 133 11.50 -8.87 3.29
N LEU A 134 10.63 -9.80 2.88
CA LEU A 134 9.85 -9.65 1.65
C LEU A 134 8.86 -8.48 1.73
N VAL A 135 8.17 -8.32 2.85
CA VAL A 135 7.19 -7.24 3.02
C VAL A 135 7.91 -5.89 3.14
N THR A 136 8.98 -5.79 3.94
CA THR A 136 9.74 -4.54 4.06
C THR A 136 10.36 -4.11 2.74
N ALA A 137 11.05 -5.03 2.04
CA ALA A 137 11.67 -4.72 0.76
C ALA A 137 10.62 -4.45 -0.32
N GLY A 138 9.58 -5.27 -0.39
CA GLY A 138 8.49 -5.13 -1.34
C GLY A 138 7.77 -3.79 -1.19
N LEU A 139 7.46 -3.38 0.04
CA LEU A 139 6.81 -2.10 0.31
C LEU A 139 7.74 -0.93 0.00
N ALA A 140 9.02 -1.00 0.37
CA ALA A 140 9.99 0.04 0.04
C ALA A 140 10.16 0.23 -1.48
N ILE A 141 10.16 -0.86 -2.25
CA ILE A 141 10.21 -0.82 -3.72
C ILE A 141 8.91 -0.27 -4.29
N TYR A 142 7.76 -0.71 -3.77
CA TYR A 142 6.45 -0.24 -4.19
C TYR A 142 6.32 1.28 -4.01
N GLU A 143 6.63 1.79 -2.81
CA GLU A 143 6.58 3.22 -2.48
C GLU A 143 7.46 4.05 -3.43
N ARG A 144 8.68 3.58 -3.71
CA ARG A 144 9.59 4.25 -4.66
C ARG A 144 9.01 4.28 -6.07
N ARG A 145 8.48 3.15 -6.57
CA ARG A 145 7.86 3.07 -7.90
C ARG A 145 6.60 3.93 -7.99
N TYR A 146 5.81 3.96 -6.94
CA TYR A 146 4.61 4.76 -6.83
C TYR A 146 4.95 6.26 -6.83
N ALA A 147 5.97 6.69 -6.07
CA ALA A 147 6.45 8.08 -6.08
C ALA A 147 6.93 8.53 -7.47
N VAL A 148 7.64 7.66 -8.20
CA VAL A 148 8.06 7.94 -9.59
C VAL A 148 6.85 8.07 -10.52
N ALA A 149 5.85 7.20 -10.39
CA ALA A 149 4.63 7.27 -11.18
C ALA A 149 3.83 8.54 -10.87
N ALA A 150 3.68 8.90 -9.59
CA ALA A 150 3.03 10.13 -9.16
C ALA A 150 3.74 11.38 -9.69
N ALA A 151 5.08 11.40 -9.70
CA ALA A 151 5.86 12.49 -10.27
C ALA A 151 5.62 12.65 -11.78
N LYS A 152 5.51 11.54 -12.54
CA LYS A 152 5.18 11.57 -13.98
C LYS A 152 3.78 12.12 -14.24
N VAL A 153 2.81 11.75 -13.41
CA VAL A 153 1.45 12.30 -13.50
C VAL A 153 1.45 13.80 -13.19
N ARG A 154 2.16 14.25 -12.15
CA ARG A 154 2.33 15.68 -11.85
C ARG A 154 2.97 16.45 -13.00
N SER A 155 4.03 15.93 -13.63
CA SER A 155 4.67 16.61 -14.77
C SER A 155 3.82 16.66 -16.03
N ARG A 156 2.83 15.76 -16.17
CA ARG A 156 1.90 15.75 -17.31
C ARG A 156 0.75 16.73 -17.12
N LEU A 157 0.37 16.98 -15.86
CA LEU A 157 -0.79 17.79 -15.49
C LEU A 157 -0.44 19.23 -15.06
N ALA A 158 0.86 19.54 -14.96
CA ALA A 158 1.40 20.89 -14.73
C ALA A 158 1.52 21.65 -16.04
#